data_AF-A0A073ITW5-F1
#
_entry.id   AF-A0A073ITW5-F1
#
_cell.length_a   1.000
_cell.length_b   1.000
_cell.length_c   1.000
_cell.angle_alpha   90.00
_cell.angle_beta   90.00
_cell.angle_gamma   90.00
#
_symmetry.space_group_name_H-M   'P 1'
#
loop_
_entity.id
_entity.type
_entity.pdbx_description
1 polymer ?
#
loop_
_entity_poly.entity_id
_entity_poly.type
_entity_poly.pdbx_seq_one_letter_code
_entity_poly.pdbx_strand_id
1 'polypeptide(L)'
;MSQSRHPDARIEELTAKKAQLDAQIAALDARRRLAQKKDEDRLKWLLGTLVFDRLSAEPALQSIVRRDLPDRLTQRDRDRGLWQILFPDTQEDRS
;
A
#
# COMPACT_ATOMS: atom_id res chain seq x y z
N MET A 1 -35.74 45.15 -29.60
CA MET A 1 -35.07 44.02 -30.29
C MET A 1 -34.25 43.28 -29.24
N SER A 2 -34.66 42.04 -28.95
CA SER A 2 -34.33 41.27 -27.75
C SER A 2 -32.84 41.02 -27.53
N GLN A 3 -32.42 41.14 -26.27
CA GLN A 3 -31.09 40.79 -25.77
C GLN A 3 -30.90 39.26 -25.73
N SER A 4 -30.65 38.66 -26.88
CA SER A 4 -30.35 37.22 -27.02
C SER A 4 -28.83 36.93 -26.88
N ARG A 5 -28.17 37.49 -25.85
CA ARG A 5 -26.73 37.28 -25.59
C ARG A 5 -26.42 36.52 -24.28
N HIS A 6 -27.45 36.12 -23.54
CA HIS A 6 -27.30 35.69 -22.15
C HIS A 6 -27.17 34.18 -21.85
N PRO A 7 -27.73 33.24 -22.62
CA PRO A 7 -27.68 31.82 -22.22
C PRO A 7 -26.31 31.18 -22.49
N ASP A 8 -25.69 31.43 -23.64
CA ASP A 8 -24.43 30.77 -24.03
C ASP A 8 -23.26 31.20 -23.13
N ALA A 9 -23.12 32.50 -22.86
CA ALA A 9 -22.11 33.01 -21.93
C ALA A 9 -22.28 32.45 -20.50
N ARG A 10 -23.53 32.21 -20.08
CA ARG A 10 -23.81 31.59 -18.78
C ARG A 10 -23.49 30.09 -18.77
N ILE A 11 -23.73 29.39 -19.88
CA ILE A 11 -23.37 27.98 -20.04
C ILE A 11 -21.84 27.83 -20.04
N GLU A 12 -21.11 28.71 -20.71
CA GLU A 12 -19.64 28.71 -20.70
C GLU A 12 -19.08 28.95 -19.29
N GLU A 13 -19.63 29.94 -18.57
CA GLU A 13 -19.23 30.22 -17.17
C GLU A 13 -19.50 29.02 -16.26
N LEU A 14 -20.66 28.38 -16.38
CA LEU A 14 -21.00 27.18 -15.60
C LEU A 14 -20.10 26.00 -15.96
N THR A 15 -19.75 25.84 -17.24
CA THR A 15 -18.85 24.77 -17.70
C THR A 15 -17.44 24.97 -17.15
N ALA A 16 -16.95 26.22 -17.18
CA ALA A 16 -15.65 26.56 -16.59
C ALA A 16 -15.63 26.32 -15.08
N LYS A 17 -16.68 26.73 -14.35
CA LYS A 17 -16.83 26.46 -12.92
C LYS A 17 -16.90 24.97 -12.62
N LYS A 18 -17.62 24.19 -13.43
CA LYS A 18 -17.67 22.73 -13.30
C LYS A 18 -16.28 22.12 -13.46
N ALA A 19 -15.56 22.49 -14.52
CA ALA A 19 -14.20 22.00 -14.75
C ALA A 19 -13.24 22.35 -13.60
N GLN A 20 -13.37 23.54 -13.03
CA GLN A 20 -12.59 23.96 -11.86
C GLN A 20 -12.92 23.11 -10.62
N LEU A 21 -14.20 22.86 -10.36
CA LEU A 21 -14.63 22.02 -9.23
C LEU A 21 -14.18 20.56 -9.41
N ASP A 22 -14.32 20.01 -10.61
CA ASP A 22 -13.87 18.65 -10.93
C ASP A 22 -12.36 18.51 -10.71
N ALA A 23 -11.56 19.51 -11.10
CA ALA A 23 -10.12 19.53 -10.83
C ALA A 23 -9.79 19.60 -9.32
N GLN A 24 -10.56 20.36 -8.54
CA GLN A 24 -10.39 20.41 -7.08
C GLN A 24 -10.74 19.09 -6.41
N ILE A 25 -11.82 18.43 -6.84
CA ILE A 25 -12.22 17.11 -6.35
C ILE A 25 -11.11 16.09 -6.64
N ALA A 26 -10.62 16.05 -7.89
CA ALA A 26 -9.53 15.15 -8.27
C ALA A 26 -8.25 15.37 -7.44
N ALA A 27 -7.90 16.63 -7.17
CA ALA A 27 -6.76 16.96 -6.33
C ALA A 27 -6.94 16.53 -4.87
N LEU A 28 -8.14 16.70 -4.30
CA LEU A 28 -8.46 16.24 -2.95
C LEU A 28 -8.43 14.71 -2.84
N ASP A 29 -8.97 14.01 -3.83
CA ASP A 29 -8.96 12.55 -3.85
C ASP A 29 -7.54 11.99 -4.00
N ALA A 30 -6.72 12.60 -4.85
CA ALA A 30 -5.30 12.22 -4.96
C ALA A 30 -4.56 12.39 -3.61
N ARG A 31 -4.82 13.50 -2.90
CA ARG A 31 -4.24 13.72 -1.56
C ARG A 31 -4.72 12.70 -0.54
N ARG A 32 -6.02 12.37 -0.54
CA ARG A 32 -6.59 11.34 0.34
C ARG A 32 -5.96 9.97 0.09
N ARG A 33 -5.86 9.55 -1.17
CA ARG A 33 -5.22 8.28 -1.54
C ARG A 33 -3.75 8.23 -1.12
N LEU A 34 -3.03 9.34 -1.28
CA LEU A 34 -1.63 9.42 -0.84
C LEU A 34 -1.50 9.30 0.69
N ALA A 35 -2.38 9.98 1.44
CA ALA A 35 -2.40 9.86 2.91
C ALA A 35 -2.70 8.42 3.33
N GLN A 36 -3.73 7.80 2.75
CA GLN A 36 -4.10 6.42 3.03
C GLN A 36 -2.95 5.45 2.74
N LYS A 37 -2.24 5.63 1.61
CA LYS A 37 -1.08 4.80 1.29
C LYS A 37 0.04 4.96 2.33
N LYS A 38 0.32 6.18 2.79
CA LYS A 38 1.32 6.42 3.84
C LYS A 38 0.93 5.75 5.15
N ASP A 39 -0.35 5.81 5.52
CA ASP A 39 -0.85 5.16 6.73
C ASP A 39 -0.75 3.63 6.60
N GLU A 40 -1.10 3.06 5.44
CA GLU A 40 -0.97 1.63 5.17
C GLU A 40 0.51 1.17 5.23
N ASP A 41 1.41 1.91 4.60
CA ASP A 41 2.86 1.64 4.65
C ASP A 41 3.38 1.73 6.09
N ARG A 42 2.89 2.71 6.87
CA ARG A 42 3.25 2.86 8.29
C ARG A 42 2.73 1.70 9.13
N LEU A 43 1.51 1.23 8.88
CA LEU A 43 0.93 0.07 9.58
C LEU A 43 1.70 -1.20 9.26
N LYS A 44 2.04 -1.45 7.99
CA LYS A 44 2.86 -2.60 7.58
C LYS A 44 4.23 -2.58 8.27
N TRP A 45 4.85 -1.41 8.36
CA TRP A 45 6.13 -1.27 9.06
C TRP A 45 5.99 -1.56 10.56
N LEU A 46 5.02 -0.93 11.24
CA LEU A 46 4.79 -1.13 12.68
C LEU A 46 4.47 -2.60 13.00
N LEU A 47 3.57 -3.22 12.24
CA LEU A 47 3.20 -4.61 12.40
C LEU A 47 4.38 -5.53 12.08
N GLY A 48 5.12 -5.25 11.00
CA GLY A 48 6.30 -6.02 10.61
C GLY A 48 7.36 -6.05 11.70
N THR A 49 7.71 -4.89 12.27
CA THR A 49 8.65 -4.81 13.39
C THR A 49 8.15 -5.57 14.61
N LEU A 50 6.90 -5.33 15.03
CA LEU A 50 6.32 -6.01 16.20
C LEU A 50 6.32 -7.54 16.06
N VAL A 51 5.90 -8.04 14.89
CA VAL A 51 5.84 -9.48 14.62
C VAL A 51 7.25 -10.07 14.55
N PHE A 52 8.19 -9.37 13.90
CA PHE A 52 9.59 -9.81 13.82
C PHE A 52 10.22 -9.91 15.20
N ASP A 53 10.05 -8.90 16.06
CA ASP A 53 10.61 -8.87 17.41
C ASP A 53 10.04 -9.98 18.30
N ARG A 54 8.79 -10.41 18.06
CA ARG A 54 8.10 -11.47 18.81
C ARG A 54 8.29 -12.87 18.24
N LEU A 55 8.81 -12.99 17.02
CA LEU A 55 8.84 -14.26 16.28
C LEU A 55 9.58 -15.37 17.03
N SER A 56 10.70 -15.07 17.67
CA SER A 56 11.51 -16.07 18.39
C SER A 56 10.81 -16.57 19.66
N ALA A 57 10.01 -15.74 20.31
CA ALA A 57 9.36 -16.04 21.59
C ALA A 57 7.97 -16.69 21.43
N GLU A 58 7.34 -16.57 20.26
CA GLU A 58 5.95 -16.98 20.04
C GLU A 58 5.83 -18.18 19.07
N PRO A 59 5.60 -19.41 19.57
CA PRO A 59 5.53 -20.62 18.73
C PRO A 59 4.45 -20.57 17.65
N ALA A 60 3.31 -19.94 17.93
CA ALA A 60 2.22 -19.79 16.97
C ALA A 60 2.64 -18.93 15.76
N LEU A 61 3.40 -17.85 16.00
CA LEU A 61 3.92 -17.02 14.92
C LEU A 61 4.97 -17.77 14.11
N GLN A 62 5.86 -18.52 14.75
CA GLN A 62 6.82 -19.37 14.03
C GLN A 62 6.12 -20.40 13.14
N SER A 63 5.05 -21.04 13.61
CA SER A 63 4.28 -22.00 12.82
C SER A 63 3.70 -21.36 11.56
N ILE A 64 3.12 -20.16 11.68
CA ILE A 64 2.57 -19.41 10.53
C ILE A 64 3.68 -19.04 9.55
N VAL A 65 4.77 -18.45 10.03
CA VAL A 65 5.88 -18.04 9.16
C VAL A 65 6.50 -19.26 8.49
N ARG A 66 6.65 -20.38 9.20
CA ARG A 66 7.21 -21.60 8.63
C ARG A 66 6.35 -22.20 7.54
N ARG A 67 5.03 -22.10 7.67
CA ARG A 67 4.06 -22.57 6.68
C ARG A 67 3.99 -21.67 5.45
N ASP A 68 3.92 -20.35 5.65
CA ASP A 68 3.48 -19.41 4.61
C ASP A 68 4.61 -18.60 3.96
N LEU A 69 5.75 -18.43 4.64
CA LEU A 69 6.86 -17.63 4.11
C LEU A 69 7.63 -18.33 2.98
N PRO A 70 7.89 -19.65 2.98
CA PRO A 70 8.68 -20.31 1.93
C PRO A 70 8.17 -20.07 0.50
N ASP A 71 6.85 -20.07 0.34
CA ASP A 71 6.17 -19.83 -0.94
C ASP A 71 6.25 -18.37 -1.42
N ARG A 72 6.59 -17.45 -0.52
CA ARG A 72 6.70 -16.01 -0.80
C ARG A 72 8.13 -15.54 -1.01
N LEU A 73 9.12 -16.33 -0.62
CA LEU A 73 10.52 -15.99 -0.82
C LEU A 73 10.87 -15.99 -2.31
N THR A 74 11.41 -14.88 -2.80
CA THR A 74 11.98 -14.82 -4.14
C THR A 74 13.30 -15.59 -4.18
N GLN A 75 13.79 -15.93 -5.38
CA GLN A 75 15.10 -16.56 -5.51
C GLN A 75 16.20 -15.72 -4.85
N ARG A 76 16.15 -14.39 -5.00
CA ARG A 76 17.09 -13.47 -4.37
C ARG A 76 17.07 -13.54 -2.84
N ASP A 77 15.91 -13.77 -2.23
CA ASP A 77 15.78 -13.89 -0.78
C ASP A 77 16.37 -15.20 -0.27
N ARG A 78 16.19 -16.29 -1.05
CA ARG A 78 16.81 -17.59 -0.80
C ARG A 78 18.33 -17.53 -0.94
N ASP A 79 18.82 -16.89 -2.00
CA ASP A 79 20.27 -16.72 -2.24
C ASP A 79 20.94 -15.89 -1.13
N ARG A 80 20.19 -14.96 -0.53
CA ARG A 80 20.64 -14.18 0.64
C ARG A 80 20.58 -14.95 1.96
N GLY A 81 20.04 -16.16 1.96
CA GLY A 81 19.91 -17.00 3.15
C GLY A 81 18.94 -16.41 4.19
N LEU A 82 17.95 -15.59 3.79
CA LEU A 82 17.05 -14.93 4.74
C LEU A 82 16.25 -15.94 5.59
N TRP A 83 15.91 -17.09 5.01
CA TRP A 83 15.25 -18.16 5.73
C TRP A 83 16.11 -18.73 6.87
N GLN A 84 17.38 -18.99 6.60
CA GLN A 84 18.33 -19.54 7.58
C GLN A 84 18.62 -18.55 8.70
N ILE A 85 18.52 -17.24 8.45
CA ILE A 85 18.60 -16.22 9.51
C ILE A 85 17.40 -16.32 10.47
N LEU A 86 16.20 -16.55 9.94
CA LEU A 86 14.98 -16.65 10.75
C LEU A 86 14.89 -18.00 11.49
N PHE A 87 15.34 -19.08 10.85
CA PHE A 87 15.26 -20.45 11.36
C PHE A 87 16.60 -21.18 11.17
N PRO A 88 17.63 -20.87 11.97
CA PRO A 88 18.96 -21.45 11.81
C PRO A 88 18.99 -22.97 12.00
N ASP A 89 18.09 -23.50 12.84
CA ASP A 89 17.99 -24.93 13.13
C ASP A 89 17.35 -25.75 12.00
N THR A 90 16.82 -25.08 10.97
CA THR A 90 16.29 -25.75 9.77
C THR A 90 17.32 -25.94 8.68
N GLN A 91 18.58 -26.23 9.04
CA GLN A 91 19.51 -26.73 8.03
C GLN A 91 18.84 -27.91 7.33
N GLU A 92 18.46 -27.67 6.07
CA GLU A 92 17.96 -28.69 5.16
C GLU A 92 18.96 -29.85 5.24
N ASP A 93 18.46 -31.02 5.64
CA ASP A 93 19.04 -32.30 5.24
C ASP A 93 19.23 -32.21 3.72
N ARG A 94 20.41 -31.76 3.29
CA ARG A 94 20.89 -31.92 1.93
C ARG A 94 21.21 -33.40 1.76
N SER A 95 20.16 -34.19 1.56
CA SER A 95 20.24 -35.51 0.91
C SER A 95 19.94 -35.34 -0.57
#